data_AF-A0A0H4VJ43-F1
#
_entry.id   AF-A0A0H4VJ43-F1
#
_cell.length_a   1.000
_cell.length_b   1.000
_cell.length_c   1.000
_cell.angle_alpha   90.00
_cell.angle_beta   90.00
_cell.angle_gamma   90.00
#
_symmetry.space_group_name_H-M   'P 1'
#
loop_
_entity.id
_entity.type
_entity.pdbx_description
1 polymer ?
#
loop_
_entity_poly.entity_id
_entity_poly.type
_entity_poly.pdbx_seq_one_letter_code
_entity_poly.pdbx_strand_id
1 'polypeptide(L)'
;MADIDAALEGKTTPLGRLRALVHAHIHLVNGDRRHIHRVWTVEWLKLSESARARLEMRSAEYRDIIQDTMRLLFDNEYIFAEPDLSGHLLMPALNWTRTWIHSPPDKCDRELVDSICAAFLNLPVDEFRKRLNSVEGCASDVTP
;
A
#
# COMPACT_ATOMS: atom_id res chain seq x y z
N MET A 1 -11.94 2.03 4.50
CA MET A 1 -10.62 1.58 4.95
C MET A 1 -10.62 0.14 5.44
N ALA A 2 -11.78 -0.43 5.81
CA ALA A 2 -11.96 -1.87 6.12
C ALA A 2 -11.42 -2.88 5.07
N ASP A 3 -11.01 -2.44 3.87
CA ASP A 3 -10.41 -3.32 2.86
C ASP A 3 -8.89 -3.46 2.98
N ILE A 4 -8.19 -2.52 3.64
CA ILE A 4 -6.71 -2.59 3.71
C ILE A 4 -6.27 -3.60 4.76
N ASP A 5 -6.91 -3.61 5.93
CA ASP A 5 -6.67 -4.63 6.95
C ASP A 5 -6.93 -6.04 6.42
N ALA A 6 -8.08 -6.24 5.76
CA ALA A 6 -8.42 -7.50 5.11
C ALA A 6 -7.44 -7.88 3.98
N ALA A 7 -6.93 -6.90 3.22
CA ALA A 7 -5.95 -7.16 2.18
C ALA A 7 -4.56 -7.56 2.74
N LEU A 8 -4.26 -7.16 3.97
CA LEU A 8 -3.00 -7.45 4.66
C LEU A 8 -3.07 -8.69 5.55
N GLU A 9 -4.27 -9.22 5.78
CA GLU A 9 -4.49 -10.44 6.56
C GLU A 9 -3.77 -11.64 5.90
N GLY A 10 -2.97 -12.36 6.69
CA GLY A 10 -2.15 -13.47 6.19
C GLY A 10 -0.92 -13.07 5.35
N LYS A 11 -0.67 -11.77 5.13
CA LYS A 11 0.53 -11.27 4.43
C LYS A 11 1.64 -10.94 5.43
N THR A 12 2.42 -11.97 5.76
CA THR A 12 3.50 -11.92 6.74
C THR A 12 4.87 -11.58 6.13
N THR A 13 5.01 -11.69 4.80
CA THR A 13 6.29 -11.43 4.12
C THR A 13 6.43 -9.93 3.81
N PRO A 14 7.64 -9.34 3.88
CA PRO A 14 7.84 -7.92 3.62
C PRO A 14 7.31 -7.48 2.25
N LEU A 15 7.66 -8.24 1.20
CA LEU A 15 7.25 -7.95 -0.18
C LEU A 15 5.76 -8.22 -0.42
N GLY A 16 5.21 -9.28 0.18
CA GLY A 16 3.78 -9.57 0.09
C GLY A 16 2.93 -8.49 0.76
N ARG A 17 3.39 -7.97 1.90
CA ARG A 17 2.76 -6.87 2.61
C ARG A 17 2.81 -5.56 1.83
N LEU A 18 3.97 -5.21 1.26
CA LEU A 18 4.10 -4.05 0.36
C LEU A 18 3.13 -4.15 -0.83
N ARG A 19 3.13 -5.30 -1.51
CA ARG A 19 2.26 -5.52 -2.68
C ARG A 19 0.78 -5.39 -2.34
N ALA A 20 0.35 -5.97 -1.22
CA ALA A 20 -1.01 -5.87 -0.73
C ALA A 20 -1.41 -4.43 -0.38
N LEU A 21 -0.52 -3.68 0.30
CA LEU A 21 -0.73 -2.27 0.61
C LEU A 21 -0.90 -1.43 -0.67
N VAL A 22 0.01 -1.59 -1.64
CA VAL A 22 -0.05 -0.87 -2.92
C VAL A 22 -1.32 -1.22 -3.70
N HIS A 23 -1.64 -2.51 -3.80
CA HIS A 23 -2.84 -2.99 -4.48
C HIS A 23 -4.11 -2.38 -3.86
N ALA A 24 -4.28 -2.49 -2.54
CA ALA A 24 -5.46 -2.01 -1.84
C ALA A 24 -5.58 -0.47 -1.92
N HIS A 25 -4.46 0.25 -1.84
CA HIS A 25 -4.47 1.70 -1.95
C HIS A 25 -4.82 2.18 -3.36
N ILE A 26 -4.28 1.55 -4.40
CA ILE A 26 -4.64 1.89 -5.79
C ILE A 26 -6.14 1.65 -6.03
N HIS A 27 -6.69 0.56 -5.50
CA HIS A 27 -8.14 0.30 -5.56
C HIS A 27 -8.96 1.37 -4.83
N LEU A 28 -8.49 1.83 -3.67
CA LEU A 28 -9.13 2.91 -2.92
C LEU A 28 -9.12 4.23 -3.71
N VAL A 29 -7.99 4.60 -4.29
CA VAL A 29 -7.77 5.86 -5.00
C VAL A 29 -8.43 5.87 -6.37
N ASN A 30 -8.57 4.73 -7.03
CA ASN A 30 -9.10 4.63 -8.39
C ASN A 30 -10.49 4.01 -8.48
N GLY A 31 -11.08 3.52 -7.38
CA GLY A 31 -12.36 2.80 -7.38
C GLY A 31 -13.59 3.59 -6.96
N ASP A 32 -14.68 2.87 -6.68
CA ASP A 32 -15.99 3.48 -6.42
C ASP A 32 -16.00 4.35 -5.15
N ARG A 33 -15.05 4.10 -4.26
CA ARG A 33 -14.82 4.87 -3.03
C ARG A 33 -13.89 6.08 -3.21
N ARG A 34 -13.59 6.47 -4.46
CA ARG A 34 -12.82 7.67 -4.84
C ARG A 34 -13.22 8.94 -4.09
N HIS A 35 -14.52 9.13 -3.89
CA HIS A 35 -15.08 10.29 -3.19
C HIS A 35 -14.63 10.36 -1.72
N ILE A 36 -14.45 9.22 -1.05
CA ILE A 36 -13.97 9.12 0.33
C ILE A 36 -12.48 9.53 0.41
N HIS A 37 -11.68 9.09 -0.55
CA HIS A 37 -10.26 9.46 -0.64
C HIS A 37 -10.07 10.96 -0.91
N ARG A 38 -10.94 11.57 -1.72
CA ARG A 38 -10.92 13.03 -1.97
C ARG A 38 -11.22 13.84 -0.70
N VAL A 39 -12.16 13.40 0.13
CA VAL A 39 -12.45 14.06 1.41
C VAL A 39 -11.20 14.07 2.29
N TRP A 40 -10.46 12.96 2.30
CA TRP A 40 -9.22 12.81 3.06
C TRP A 40 -8.05 13.67 2.58
N THR A 41 -7.91 13.85 1.27
CA THR A 41 -6.75 14.52 0.68
C THR A 41 -6.97 16.01 0.39
N VAL A 42 -8.21 16.43 0.13
CA VAL A 42 -8.53 17.78 -0.33
C VAL A 42 -9.44 18.53 0.65
N GLU A 43 -10.40 17.83 1.25
CA GLU A 43 -11.45 18.47 2.05
C GLU A 43 -11.19 18.41 3.56
N TRP A 44 -10.07 17.80 4.00
CA TRP A 44 -9.75 17.58 5.42
C TRP A 44 -9.81 18.87 6.26
N LEU A 45 -9.22 19.95 5.76
CA LEU A 45 -9.20 21.25 6.44
C LEU A 45 -10.59 21.93 6.50
N LYS A 46 -11.54 21.48 5.67
CA LYS A 46 -12.90 22.01 5.62
C LYS A 46 -13.88 21.25 6.51
N LEU A 47 -13.45 20.12 7.09
CA LEU A 47 -14.27 19.35 8.01
C LEU A 47 -14.41 20.07 9.36
N SER A 48 -15.60 19.96 9.98
CA SER A 48 -15.77 20.35 11.38
C SER A 48 -14.85 19.54 12.27
N GLU A 49 -14.50 20.08 13.43
CA GLU A 49 -13.66 19.40 14.43
C GLU A 49 -14.26 18.04 14.83
N SER A 50 -15.59 17.99 15.05
CA SER A 50 -16.31 16.75 15.34
C SER A 50 -16.29 15.73 14.19
N ALA A 51 -16.20 16.17 12.94
CA ALA A 51 -16.06 15.28 11.78
C ALA A 51 -14.63 14.78 11.62
N ARG A 52 -13.62 15.62 11.90
CA ARG A 52 -12.20 15.23 11.92
C ARG A 52 -11.92 14.19 12.99
N ALA A 53 -12.39 14.42 14.23
CA ALA A 53 -12.21 13.50 15.35
C ALA A 53 -12.74 12.08 15.05
N ARG A 54 -13.89 11.98 14.36
CA ARG A 54 -14.44 10.67 13.94
C ARG A 54 -13.58 9.92 12.92
N LEU A 55 -12.79 10.64 12.13
CA LEU A 55 -11.94 10.08 11.09
C LEU A 55 -10.50 9.85 11.58
N GLU A 56 -10.08 10.55 12.63
CA GLU A 56 -8.72 10.55 13.15
C GLU A 56 -8.24 9.17 13.62
N MET A 57 -9.09 8.42 14.31
CA MET A 57 -8.79 7.04 14.73
C MET A 57 -8.45 6.15 13.52
N ARG A 58 -9.28 6.19 12.47
CA ARG A 58 -9.05 5.41 11.25
C ARG A 58 -7.85 5.90 10.44
N SER A 59 -7.50 7.18 10.57
CA SER A 59 -6.29 7.75 9.98
C SER A 59 -5.04 7.23 10.67
N ALA A 60 -5.07 7.17 11.99
CA ALA A 60 -3.98 6.64 12.80
C ALA A 60 -3.73 5.18 12.45
N GLU A 61 -4.77 4.33 12.47
CA GLU A 61 -4.70 2.93 12.05
C GLU A 61 -4.07 2.76 10.67
N TYR A 62 -4.49 3.58 9.70
CA TYR A 62 -3.94 3.53 8.34
C TYR A 62 -2.46 3.96 8.27
N ARG A 63 -2.06 4.97 9.04
CA ARG A 63 -0.65 5.39 9.13
C ARG A 63 0.21 4.32 9.78
N ASP A 64 -0.30 3.68 10.82
CA ASP A 64 0.41 2.59 11.52
C ASP A 64 0.67 1.42 10.56
N ILE A 65 -0.32 1.05 9.74
CA ILE A 65 -0.16 0.03 8.69
C ILE A 65 0.96 0.37 7.72
N ILE A 66 1.01 1.62 7.24
CA ILE A 66 2.06 2.08 6.32
C ILE A 66 3.41 2.00 7.03
N GLN A 67 3.49 2.55 8.24
CA GLN A 67 4.72 2.59 9.02
C GLN A 67 5.26 1.20 9.32
N ASP A 68 4.40 0.27 9.75
CA ASP A 68 4.74 -1.12 9.99
C ASP A 68 5.25 -1.82 8.73
N THR A 69 4.63 -1.53 7.57
CA THR A 69 5.07 -2.07 6.29
C THR A 69 6.45 -1.54 5.90
N MET A 70 6.70 -0.24 6.08
CA MET A 70 8.01 0.35 5.81
C MET A 70 9.08 -0.17 6.77
N ARG A 71 8.76 -0.30 8.06
CA ARG A 71 9.68 -0.88 9.06
C ARG A 71 10.03 -2.31 8.71
N LEU A 72 9.04 -3.13 8.32
CA LEU A 72 9.28 -4.50 7.89
C LEU A 72 10.20 -4.58 6.65
N LEU A 73 10.05 -3.67 5.68
CA LEU A 73 10.95 -3.60 4.53
C LEU A 73 12.37 -3.16 4.93
N PHE A 74 12.49 -2.21 5.86
CA PHE A 74 13.78 -1.70 6.35
C PHE A 74 14.54 -2.77 7.14
N ASP A 75 13.87 -3.44 8.08
CA ASP A 75 14.44 -4.50 8.93
C ASP A 75 14.91 -5.72 8.10
N ASN A 76 14.37 -5.88 6.88
CA ASN A 76 14.77 -6.93 5.93
C ASN A 76 15.63 -6.38 4.78
N GLU A 77 16.18 -5.17 4.91
CA GLU A 77 17.13 -4.56 3.97
C GLU A 77 16.59 -4.40 2.53
N TYR A 78 15.26 -4.37 2.34
CA TYR A 78 14.64 -4.07 1.05
C TYR A 78 14.64 -2.57 0.75
N ILE A 79 14.66 -1.73 1.78
CA ILE A 79 14.85 -0.28 1.69
C ILE A 79 15.93 0.13 2.69
N PHE A 80 16.67 1.19 2.36
CA PHE A 80 17.71 1.75 3.23
C PHE A 80 17.36 3.15 3.74
N ALA A 81 16.30 3.76 3.22
CA ALA A 81 15.78 5.03 3.71
C ALA A 81 14.93 4.80 4.97
N GLU A 82 14.87 5.83 5.83
CA GLU A 82 14.06 5.81 7.05
C GLU A 82 12.60 5.41 6.75
N PRO A 83 11.98 4.54 7.56
CA PRO A 83 10.62 4.04 7.32
C PRO A 83 9.58 5.15 7.12
N ASP A 84 9.62 6.19 7.96
CA ASP A 84 8.67 7.30 7.90
C ASP A 84 8.83 8.10 6.60
N LEU A 85 10.08 8.36 6.19
CA LEU A 85 10.35 9.06 4.93
C LEU A 85 9.87 8.23 3.73
N SER A 86 10.10 6.92 3.77
CA SER A 86 9.69 5.99 2.72
C SER A 86 8.17 5.96 2.54
N GLY A 87 7.42 5.96 3.65
CA GLY A 87 5.96 6.10 3.63
C GLY A 87 5.51 7.44 3.07
N HIS A 88 6.16 8.54 3.48
CA HIS A 88 5.86 9.89 2.97
C HIS A 88 6.14 10.06 1.47
N LEU A 89 7.04 9.26 0.89
CA LEU A 89 7.30 9.27 -0.56
C LEU A 89 6.33 8.37 -1.32
N LEU A 90 6.04 7.17 -0.79
CA LEU A 90 5.15 6.22 -1.44
C LEU A 90 3.73 6.75 -1.53
N MET A 91 3.18 7.30 -0.45
CA MET A 91 1.76 7.65 -0.39
C MET A 91 1.33 8.72 -1.40
N PRO A 92 2.06 9.85 -1.54
CA PRO A 92 1.76 10.82 -2.60
C PRO A 92 1.91 10.23 -4.01
N ALA A 93 2.90 9.36 -4.24
CA ALA A 93 3.08 8.71 -5.53
C ALA A 93 1.87 7.84 -5.89
N LEU A 94 1.36 7.05 -4.93
CA LEU A 94 0.16 6.25 -5.14
C LEU A 94 -1.09 7.13 -5.30
N ASN A 95 -1.21 8.23 -4.56
CA ASN A 95 -2.30 9.18 -4.73
C ASN A 95 -2.32 9.85 -6.11
N TRP A 96 -1.15 10.05 -6.70
CA TRP A 96 -0.99 10.65 -8.02
C TRP A 96 -1.43 9.70 -9.15
N THR A 97 -1.51 8.40 -8.91
CA THR A 97 -1.92 7.39 -9.91
C THR A 97 -3.25 7.70 -10.60
N ARG A 98 -4.19 8.34 -9.89
CA ARG A 98 -5.48 8.81 -10.43
C ARG A 98 -5.38 9.74 -11.64
N THR A 99 -4.22 10.35 -11.87
CA THR A 99 -4.01 11.31 -12.96
C THR A 99 -3.62 10.63 -14.27
N TRP A 100 -3.25 9.35 -14.22
CA TRP A 100 -2.74 8.61 -15.38
C TRP A 100 -3.22 7.15 -15.49
N ILE A 101 -3.77 6.56 -14.42
CA ILE A 101 -4.51 5.29 -14.48
C ILE A 101 -5.94 5.59 -14.92
N HIS A 102 -6.31 5.09 -16.11
CA HIS A 102 -7.64 5.28 -16.69
C HIS A 102 -8.47 3.99 -16.70
N SER A 103 -7.85 2.85 -16.43
CA SER A 103 -8.53 1.56 -16.34
C SER A 103 -9.32 1.45 -15.04
N PRO A 104 -10.48 0.77 -15.05
CA PRO A 104 -11.25 0.55 -13.84
C PRO A 104 -10.47 -0.37 -12.88
N PRO A 105 -10.66 -0.23 -11.55
CA PRO A 105 -9.80 -0.84 -10.54
C PRO A 105 -9.92 -2.36 -10.46
N ASP A 106 -11.08 -2.91 -10.80
CA ASP A 106 -11.29 -4.35 -11.00
C ASP A 106 -10.36 -4.94 -12.07
N LYS A 107 -9.79 -4.08 -12.92
CA LYS A 107 -8.77 -4.39 -13.92
C LYS A 107 -7.43 -3.73 -13.62
N CYS A 108 -7.19 -3.25 -12.39
CA CYS A 108 -5.86 -2.81 -12.02
C CYS A 108 -4.96 -4.03 -12.03
N ASP A 109 -4.21 -4.19 -13.13
CA ASP A 109 -3.46 -5.40 -13.38
C ASP A 109 -2.44 -5.61 -12.27
N ARG A 110 -2.30 -6.87 -11.84
CA ARG A 110 -1.21 -7.30 -10.95
C ARG A 110 0.14 -6.85 -11.50
N GLU A 111 0.27 -6.76 -12.82
CA GLU A 111 1.46 -6.22 -13.47
C GLU A 111 1.77 -4.77 -13.08
N LEU A 112 0.77 -3.89 -12.99
CA LEU A 112 0.98 -2.50 -12.60
C LEU A 112 1.37 -2.39 -11.13
N VAL A 113 0.69 -3.15 -10.26
CA VAL A 113 1.03 -3.20 -8.83
C VAL A 113 2.46 -3.68 -8.64
N ASP A 114 2.86 -4.76 -9.30
CA ASP A 114 4.22 -5.29 -9.25
C ASP A 114 5.23 -4.27 -9.77
N SER A 115 4.89 -3.56 -10.86
CA SER A 115 5.75 -2.52 -11.45
C SER A 115 5.95 -1.34 -10.50
N ILE A 116 4.91 -0.91 -9.80
CA ILE A 116 5.00 0.16 -8.79
C ILE A 116 5.84 -0.30 -7.60
N CYS A 117 5.66 -1.53 -7.12
CA CYS A 117 6.46 -2.07 -6.03
C CYS A 117 7.94 -2.18 -6.43
N ALA A 118 8.22 -2.70 -7.63
CA ALA A 118 9.58 -2.81 -8.16
C ALA A 118 10.23 -1.43 -8.31
N ALA A 119 9.50 -0.44 -8.85
CA ALA A 119 9.98 0.93 -8.98
C ALA A 119 10.30 1.56 -7.61
N PHE A 120 9.43 1.36 -6.61
CA PHE A 120 9.63 1.85 -5.25
C PHE A 120 10.88 1.25 -4.59
N LEU A 121 11.14 -0.04 -4.82
CA LEU A 121 12.32 -0.75 -4.31
C LEU A 121 13.57 -0.56 -5.19
N ASN A 122 13.48 0.23 -6.27
CA ASN A 122 14.54 0.39 -7.26
C ASN A 122 15.06 -0.95 -7.83
N LEU A 123 14.13 -1.85 -8.18
CA LEU A 123 14.40 -3.17 -8.75
C LEU A 123 13.79 -3.32 -10.15
N PRO A 124 14.38 -4.17 -11.02
CA PRO A 124 13.67 -4.70 -12.17
C PRO A 124 12.41 -5.46 -11.74
N VAL A 125 11.32 -5.36 -12.53
CA VAL A 125 10.03 -6.02 -12.20
C VAL A 125 10.17 -7.54 -12.06
N ASP A 126 10.98 -8.17 -12.92
CA ASP A 126 11.19 -9.62 -12.87
C ASP A 126 11.95 -10.05 -11.61
N GLU A 127 12.88 -9.23 -11.13
CA GLU A 127 13.60 -9.48 -9.89
C GLU A 127 12.67 -9.31 -8.68
N PHE A 128 11.80 -8.30 -8.69
CA PHE A 128 10.76 -8.16 -7.67
C PHE A 128 9.86 -9.40 -7.61
N ARG A 129 9.34 -9.86 -8.76
CA ARG A 129 8.47 -11.05 -8.85
C ARG A 129 9.19 -12.32 -8.39
N LYS A 130 10.46 -12.48 -8.75
CA LYS A 130 11.28 -13.60 -8.30
C LYS A 130 11.41 -13.63 -6.78
N ARG A 131 11.73 -12.49 -6.16
CA ARG A 131 11.85 -12.36 -4.69
C ARG A 131 10.51 -12.54 -4.00
N LEU A 132 9.43 -12.04 -4.57
CA LEU A 132 8.07 -12.23 -4.04
C LEU A 132 7.73 -13.72 -3.98
N ASN A 133 7.95 -14.45 -5.08
CA ASN A 133 7.63 -15.87 -5.19
C ASN A 133 8.56 -16.77 -4.37
N SER A 134 9.85 -16.41 -4.22
CA SER A 134 10.78 -17.21 -3.40
C SER A 134 10.45 -17.17 -1.92
N VAL A 135 9.82 -16.08 -1.45
CA VAL A 135 9.43 -15.92 -0.05
C VAL A 135 8.04 -16.53 0.21
N GLU A 136 7.12 -16.47 -0.77
CA GLU A 136 5.82 -17.18 -0.68
C GLU A 136 5.97 -18.71 -0.79
N GLY A 137 6.98 -19.21 -1.53
CA GLY A 137 7.29 -20.64 -1.63
C GLY A 137 7.75 -21.29 -0.31
N CYS A 138 8.54 -20.60 0.51
CA CYS A 138 9.00 -21.13 1.80
C CYS A 138 7.87 -21.29 2.84
N ALA A 139 6.76 -20.55 2.71
CA ALA A 139 5.62 -20.65 3.63
C ALA A 139 4.74 -21.89 3.37
N SER A 140 4.97 -22.62 2.26
CA SER A 140 4.15 -23.75 1.84
C SER A 140 4.68 -25.12 2.29
N ASP A 141 5.94 -25.19 2.77
CA ASP A 141 6.63 -26.45 3.09
C ASP A 141 6.57 -26.83 4.59
N VAL A 142 5.64 -26.25 5.36
CA VAL A 142 5.42 -26.63 6.77
C VAL A 142 3.98 -27.11 6.96
N THR A 143 3.73 -28.37 6.64
CA THR A 143 2.80 -29.19 7.45
C THR A 143 3.19 -30.67 7.38
N PRO A 144 3.32 -31.37 8.53
CA PRO A 144 3.49 -32.82 8.59
C PRO A 144 2.22 -33.61 8.31
#